data_AF-A0AAN7W7Z6-F1
#
_entry.id   AF-A0AAN7W7Z6-F1
#
_cell.length_a   1.000
_cell.length_b   1.000
_cell.length_c   1.000
_cell.angle_alpha   90.00
_cell.angle_beta   90.00
_cell.angle_gamma   90.00
#
_symmetry.space_group_name_H-M   'P 1'
#
loop_
_entity.id
_entity.type
_entity.pdbx_description
1 polymer ?
#
loop_
_entity_poly.entity_id
_entity_poly.type
_entity_poly.pdbx_seq_one_letter_code
_entity_poly.pdbx_strand_id
1 'polypeptide(L)'
;MIKGVRLLCTKEGPSPFRQVDIPSNHAMFGSPALEVPAILGIPMVIHRVGTKSSDGADLDCQIATYLNIKYSDGLAPPQWQSHVGSCLVARKDKKPLSLPHLEAVWMFISMVLDSYSEDEKEAQTLITRQRFERWFDDYKSGQVMNGRMEWADVGTTPAKSDAHLQN
;
A
#
# COMPACT_ATOMS: atom_id res chain seq x y z
N MET A 1 -19.13 -7.23 -3.77
CA MET A 1 -17.91 -7.36 -2.94
C MET A 1 -16.73 -6.79 -3.71
N ILE A 2 -15.78 -6.16 -3.03
CA ILE A 2 -14.53 -5.63 -3.58
C ILE A 2 -13.37 -6.40 -2.97
N LYS A 3 -12.40 -6.81 -3.80
CA LYS A 3 -11.17 -7.45 -3.31
C LYS A 3 -10.27 -6.39 -2.67
N GLY A 4 -10.02 -6.57 -1.37
CA GLY A 4 -9.09 -5.76 -0.58
C GLY A 4 -8.12 -6.63 0.20
N VAL A 5 -7.30 -6.01 1.03
CA VAL A 5 -6.28 -6.69 1.82
C VAL A 5 -6.48 -6.38 3.30
N ARG A 6 -6.40 -7.39 4.14
CA ARG A 6 -6.34 -7.23 5.60
C ARG A 6 -4.88 -7.25 6.04
N LEU A 7 -4.41 -6.15 6.61
CA LEU A 7 -3.14 -6.05 7.31
C LEU A 7 -3.32 -6.58 8.73
N LEU A 8 -2.38 -7.39 9.20
CA LEU A 8 -2.35 -7.96 10.54
C LEU A 8 -1.29 -7.24 11.36
N CYS A 9 -1.63 -6.84 12.59
CA CYS A 9 -0.63 -6.36 13.56
C CYS A 9 0.22 -7.53 14.10
N THR A 10 1.34 -7.23 14.76
CA THR A 10 2.42 -8.16 15.12
C THR A 10 1.98 -9.53 15.66
N LYS A 11 0.93 -9.60 16.50
CA LYS A 11 0.47 -10.88 17.08
C LYS A 11 -0.65 -11.59 16.33
N GLU A 12 -1.19 -11.03 15.25
CA GLU A 12 -2.42 -11.57 14.63
C GLU A 12 -2.20 -12.60 13.51
N GLY A 13 -0.95 -12.91 13.13
CA GLY A 13 -0.69 -14.04 12.24
C GLY A 13 0.75 -14.18 11.75
N PRO A 14 1.09 -15.35 11.16
CA PRO A 14 2.43 -15.62 10.62
C PRO A 14 2.73 -14.85 9.32
N SER A 15 1.70 -14.31 8.66
CA SER A 15 1.83 -13.48 7.46
C SER A 15 1.28 -12.08 7.75
N PRO A 16 1.96 -11.00 7.33
CA PRO A 16 1.57 -9.64 7.70
C PRO A 16 0.30 -9.17 6.99
N PHE A 17 -0.16 -9.84 5.93
CA PHE A 17 -1.39 -9.48 5.23
C PHE A 17 -2.03 -10.64 4.46
N ARG A 18 -3.34 -10.55 4.22
CA ARG A 18 -4.10 -11.55 3.45
C ARG A 18 -5.22 -10.94 2.63
N GLN A 19 -5.58 -11.60 1.53
CA GLN A 19 -6.70 -11.19 0.69
C GLN A 19 -8.03 -11.35 1.42
N VAL A 20 -8.92 -10.36 1.28
CA VAL A 20 -10.27 -10.37 1.85
C VAL A 20 -11.30 -9.77 0.89
N ASP A 21 -12.57 -10.12 1.09
CA ASP A 21 -13.70 -9.50 0.40
C ASP A 21 -14.32 -8.43 1.31
N ILE A 22 -14.44 -7.20 0.78
CA ILE A 22 -15.01 -6.05 1.49
C ILE A 22 -16.34 -5.66 0.84
N PRO A 23 -17.42 -5.40 1.60
CA PRO A 23 -18.67 -4.91 1.03
C PRO A 23 -18.46 -3.61 0.24
N SER A 24 -19.03 -3.48 -0.96
CA SER A 24 -18.83 -2.30 -1.83
C SER A 24 -19.45 -1.01 -1.29
N ASN A 25 -20.31 -1.12 -0.27
CA ASN A 25 -20.92 -0.05 0.49
C ASN A 25 -20.24 0.19 1.86
N HIS A 26 -19.10 -0.45 2.13
CA HIS A 26 -18.36 -0.23 3.37
C HIS A 26 -17.97 1.25 3.53
N ALA A 27 -18.12 1.79 4.74
CA ALA A 27 -17.93 3.22 5.02
C ALA A 27 -16.52 3.74 4.66
N MET A 28 -15.50 2.88 4.67
CA MET A 28 -14.12 3.24 4.31
C MET A 28 -13.97 3.87 2.93
N PHE A 29 -14.88 3.56 1.99
CA PHE A 29 -14.83 4.13 0.64
C PHE A 29 -15.24 5.62 0.62
N GLY A 30 -15.83 6.13 1.70
CA GLY A 30 -16.08 7.56 1.91
C GLY A 30 -14.84 8.33 2.41
N SER A 31 -13.83 7.64 2.93
CA SER A 31 -12.61 8.28 3.45
C SER A 31 -11.74 8.87 2.33
N PRO A 32 -10.93 9.90 2.62
CA PRO A 32 -9.90 10.40 1.68
C PRO A 32 -8.94 9.30 1.23
N ALA A 33 -8.39 9.44 0.01
CA ALA A 33 -7.33 8.54 -0.43
C ALA A 33 -6.05 8.78 0.38
N LEU A 34 -5.26 7.73 0.56
CA LEU A 34 -3.91 7.81 1.08
C LEU A 34 -3.03 8.59 0.11
N GLU A 35 -2.27 9.53 0.66
CA GLU A 35 -1.60 10.59 -0.11
C GLU A 35 -0.54 10.04 -1.07
N VAL A 36 0.48 9.35 -0.54
CA VAL A 36 1.54 8.77 -1.36
C VAL A 36 0.98 7.73 -2.35
N PRO A 37 0.17 6.73 -1.95
CA PRO A 37 -0.44 5.80 -2.91
C PRO A 37 -1.23 6.48 -4.03
N ALA A 38 -1.93 7.59 -3.74
CA ALA A 38 -2.64 8.37 -4.76
C ALA A 38 -1.68 9.02 -5.76
N ILE A 39 -0.54 9.57 -5.31
CA ILE A 39 0.51 10.11 -6.19
C ILE A 39 1.08 9.02 -7.12
N LEU A 40 1.20 7.79 -6.62
CA LEU A 40 1.65 6.63 -7.41
C LEU A 40 0.59 6.09 -8.40
N GLY A 41 -0.61 6.67 -8.43
CA GLY A 41 -1.70 6.24 -9.31
C GLY A 41 -2.48 5.03 -8.81
N ILE A 42 -2.30 4.63 -7.55
CA ILE A 42 -3.04 3.54 -6.89
C ILE A 42 -3.76 4.13 -5.68
N PRO A 43 -4.91 4.82 -5.87
CA PRO A 43 -5.59 5.49 -4.77
C PRO A 43 -6.12 4.46 -3.79
N MET A 44 -5.50 4.36 -2.60
CA MET A 44 -5.88 3.43 -1.55
C MET A 44 -6.67 4.14 -0.45
N VAL A 45 -7.54 3.39 0.23
CA VAL A 45 -8.21 3.78 1.48
C VAL A 45 -7.93 2.72 2.54
N ILE A 46 -7.83 3.14 3.79
CA ILE A 46 -7.54 2.28 4.93
C ILE A 46 -8.57 2.47 6.05
N HIS A 47 -8.88 1.40 6.75
CA HIS A 47 -9.78 1.39 7.90
C HIS A 47 -9.25 0.48 8.99
N ARG A 48 -9.19 0.97 10.23
CA ARG A 48 -8.80 0.16 11.39
C ARG A 48 -9.94 -0.77 11.77
N VAL A 49 -9.63 -2.05 11.89
CA VAL A 49 -10.57 -3.06 12.41
C VAL A 49 -10.47 -3.17 13.93
N GLY A 50 -9.41 -2.60 14.50
CA GLY A 50 -9.03 -2.80 15.89
C GLY A 50 -8.16 -4.05 16.04
N THR A 51 -8.15 -4.59 17.24
CA THR A 51 -7.29 -5.70 17.64
C THR A 51 -7.93 -6.49 18.78
N LYS A 52 -7.45 -7.71 18.99
CA LYS A 52 -7.81 -8.52 20.15
C LYS A 52 -6.84 -8.37 21.34
N SER A 53 -5.69 -7.72 21.16
CA SER A 53 -4.72 -7.56 22.25
C SER A 53 -4.97 -6.28 23.06
N SER A 54 -4.80 -6.37 24.37
CA SER A 54 -4.78 -5.21 25.26
C SER A 54 -3.36 -4.66 25.46
N ASP A 55 -2.33 -5.37 25.00
CA ASP A 55 -0.94 -4.92 25.06
C ASP A 55 -0.64 -4.08 23.83
N GLY A 56 -0.16 -2.86 24.06
CA GLY A 56 0.13 -1.91 23.00
C GLY A 56 1.20 -2.37 22.02
N ALA A 57 2.21 -3.10 22.48
CA ALA A 57 3.29 -3.59 21.63
C ALA A 57 2.81 -4.60 20.57
N ASP A 58 1.67 -5.26 20.82
CA ASP A 58 1.09 -6.22 19.88
C ASP A 58 0.35 -5.55 18.72
N LEU A 59 0.15 -4.23 18.80
CA LEU A 59 -0.73 -3.47 17.91
C LEU A 59 0.02 -2.74 16.80
N ASP A 60 1.33 -2.85 16.76
CA ASP A 60 2.10 -2.24 15.70
C ASP A 60 1.80 -2.92 14.35
N CYS A 61 1.59 -2.07 13.34
CA CYS A 61 1.33 -2.49 11.98
C CYS A 61 2.12 -1.56 11.05
N GLN A 62 3.41 -1.86 10.90
CA GLN A 62 4.34 -1.01 10.15
C GLN A 62 3.87 -0.73 8.72
N ILE A 63 3.23 -1.71 8.06
CA ILE A 63 2.64 -1.53 6.72
C ILE A 63 1.59 -0.42 6.75
N ALA A 64 0.69 -0.43 7.74
CA ALA A 64 -0.33 0.61 7.87
C ALA A 64 0.29 1.98 8.16
N THR A 65 1.35 2.03 8.96
CA THR A 65 2.13 3.26 9.21
C THR A 65 2.71 3.80 7.92
N TYR A 66 3.42 2.98 7.14
CA TYR A 66 4.08 3.40 5.90
C TYR A 66 3.07 3.84 4.83
N LEU A 67 1.93 3.18 4.73
CA LEU A 67 0.88 3.59 3.79
C LEU A 67 0.26 4.96 4.15
N ASN A 68 0.40 5.44 5.39
CA ASN A 68 -0.16 6.70 5.88
C ASN A 68 0.84 7.86 5.95
N ILE A 69 2.07 7.70 5.44
CA ILE A 69 3.05 8.79 5.45
C ILE A 69 2.56 10.00 4.64
N LYS A 70 3.06 11.17 5.03
CA LYS A 70 2.88 12.43 4.32
C LYS A 70 3.98 12.63 3.30
N TYR A 71 3.62 13.17 2.14
CA TYR A 71 4.59 13.46 1.10
C TYR A 71 5.56 14.56 1.54
N SER A 72 5.11 15.49 2.39
CA SER A 72 5.96 16.56 2.91
C SER A 72 7.15 15.99 3.67
N ASP A 73 6.94 15.24 4.74
CA ASP A 73 7.98 14.91 5.71
C ASP A 73 8.29 13.41 5.82
N GLY A 74 7.59 12.56 5.08
CA GLY A 74 7.74 11.10 5.17
C GLY A 74 7.18 10.52 6.47
N LEU A 75 6.51 11.31 7.31
CA LEU A 75 5.98 10.88 8.59
C LEU A 75 4.50 10.50 8.48
N ALA A 76 4.14 9.40 9.13
CA ALA A 76 2.74 9.10 9.37
C ALA A 76 2.19 10.08 10.43
N PRO A 77 0.92 10.54 10.32
CA PRO A 77 0.28 11.29 11.39
C PRO A 77 0.30 10.52 12.72
N PRO A 78 0.34 11.18 13.90
CA PRO A 78 0.58 10.53 15.20
C PRO A 78 -0.31 9.30 15.46
N GLN A 79 -1.58 9.36 15.08
CA GLN A 79 -2.50 8.24 15.26
C GLN A 79 -2.05 6.97 14.53
N TRP A 80 -1.30 7.08 13.43
CA TRP A 80 -0.81 5.99 12.58
C TRP A 80 0.63 5.56 12.87
N GLN A 81 1.33 6.19 13.82
CA GLN A 81 2.74 5.91 14.09
C GLN A 81 2.97 4.67 14.96
N SER A 82 2.07 4.39 15.90
CA SER A 82 2.14 3.22 16.78
C SER A 82 0.73 2.77 17.14
N HIS A 83 0.58 1.58 17.70
CA HIS A 83 -0.69 1.11 18.25
C HIS A 83 -1.85 1.12 17.23
N VAL A 84 -1.54 0.86 15.96
CA VAL A 84 -2.47 1.04 14.85
C VAL A 84 -3.56 -0.04 14.85
N GLY A 85 -3.20 -1.25 15.27
CA GLY A 85 -4.01 -2.46 15.17
C GLY A 85 -4.11 -2.97 13.73
N SER A 86 -4.90 -4.02 13.55
CA SER A 86 -5.16 -4.59 12.23
C SER A 86 -6.03 -3.68 11.38
N CYS A 87 -5.79 -3.69 10.07
CA CYS A 87 -6.43 -2.77 9.13
C CYS A 87 -7.00 -3.49 7.91
N LEU A 88 -8.03 -2.89 7.29
CA LEU A 88 -8.46 -3.19 5.93
C LEU A 88 -7.90 -2.11 4.99
N VAL A 89 -7.40 -2.54 3.85
CA VAL A 89 -6.95 -1.67 2.75
C VAL A 89 -7.69 -2.07 1.49
N ALA A 90 -8.17 -1.08 0.74
CA ALA A 90 -8.80 -1.28 -0.55
C ALA A 90 -8.45 -0.13 -1.49
N ARG A 91 -8.66 -0.29 -2.80
CA ARG A 91 -8.60 0.85 -3.71
C ARG A 91 -9.85 1.71 -3.56
N LYS A 92 -9.68 3.02 -3.50
CA LYS A 92 -10.77 4.01 -3.41
C LYS A 92 -11.73 3.92 -4.61
N ASP A 93 -11.19 3.65 -5.79
CA ASP A 93 -11.95 3.45 -7.03
C ASP A 93 -12.68 2.11 -7.11
N LYS A 94 -12.63 1.30 -6.04
CA LYS A 94 -13.27 -0.01 -5.91
C LYS A 94 -12.76 -1.05 -6.93
N LYS A 95 -11.65 -0.81 -7.61
CA LYS A 95 -10.97 -1.86 -8.38
C LYS A 95 -10.34 -2.89 -7.40
N PRO A 96 -10.18 -4.15 -7.82
CA PRO A 96 -9.48 -5.16 -7.01
C PRO A 96 -8.09 -4.70 -6.58
N LEU A 97 -7.78 -4.87 -5.30
CA LEU A 97 -6.42 -4.75 -4.76
C LEU A 97 -5.87 -6.15 -4.50
N SER A 98 -4.88 -6.58 -5.28
CA SER A 98 -4.17 -7.85 -5.06
C SER A 98 -3.04 -7.69 -4.03
N LEU A 99 -2.62 -8.80 -3.42
CA LEU A 99 -1.49 -8.81 -2.49
C LEU A 99 -0.20 -8.25 -3.11
N PRO A 100 0.20 -8.63 -4.35
CA PRO A 100 1.40 -8.06 -4.98
C PRO A 100 1.32 -6.54 -5.19
N HIS A 101 0.15 -6.00 -5.56
CA HIS A 101 0.03 -4.55 -5.73
C HIS A 101 0.17 -3.79 -4.40
N LEU A 102 -0.40 -4.32 -3.31
CA LEU A 102 -0.19 -3.74 -1.99
C LEU A 102 1.29 -3.81 -1.60
N GLU A 103 1.91 -4.98 -1.77
CA GLU A 103 3.30 -5.22 -1.42
C GLU A 103 4.24 -4.29 -2.20
N ALA A 104 4.04 -4.14 -3.51
CA ALA A 104 4.83 -3.22 -4.32
C ALA A 104 4.75 -1.78 -3.81
N VAL A 105 3.55 -1.29 -3.48
CA VAL A 105 3.38 0.08 -2.96
C VAL A 105 4.07 0.22 -1.60
N TRP A 106 3.92 -0.76 -0.70
CA TRP A 106 4.57 -0.74 0.59
C TRP A 106 6.10 -0.76 0.48
N MET A 107 6.64 -1.66 -0.35
CA MET A 107 8.09 -1.81 -0.54
C MET A 107 8.70 -0.60 -1.25
N PHE A 108 8.00 0.02 -2.20
CA PHE A 108 8.44 1.28 -2.80
C PHE A 108 8.50 2.40 -1.76
N ILE A 109 7.46 2.53 -0.93
CA ILE A 109 7.44 3.52 0.16
C ILE A 109 8.58 3.24 1.14
N SER A 110 8.82 1.99 1.51
CA SER A 110 9.92 1.60 2.39
C SER A 110 11.28 2.05 1.84
N MET A 111 11.54 1.83 0.55
CA MET A 111 12.77 2.28 -0.10
C MET A 111 12.90 3.81 -0.09
N VAL A 112 11.81 4.54 -0.34
CA VAL A 112 11.84 6.01 -0.32
C VAL A 112 12.06 6.58 1.09
N LEU A 113 11.55 5.89 2.12
CA LEU A 113 11.75 6.30 3.51
C LEU A 113 13.21 6.32 3.94
N ASP A 114 14.05 5.48 3.35
CA ASP A 114 15.50 5.53 3.59
C ASP A 114 16.07 6.91 3.16
N SER A 115 15.57 7.48 2.06
CA SER A 115 15.99 8.81 1.57
C SER A 115 15.47 9.97 2.43
N TYR A 116 14.32 9.84 3.09
CA TYR A 116 13.81 10.90 3.97
C TYR A 116 14.72 11.16 5.19
N SER A 117 15.52 10.17 5.59
CA SER A 117 16.50 10.32 6.66
C SER A 117 17.73 11.16 6.26
N GLU A 118 17.96 11.30 4.96
CA GLU A 118 19.12 12.00 4.38
C GLU A 118 18.72 13.36 3.81
N ASP A 119 17.75 13.40 2.90
CA ASP A 119 17.22 14.61 2.27
C ASP A 119 15.74 14.45 1.88
N GLU A 120 14.88 15.22 2.54
CA GLU A 120 13.43 15.29 2.27
C GLU A 120 13.12 15.59 0.78
N LYS A 121 13.89 16.49 0.15
CA LYS A 121 13.64 16.88 -1.24
C LYS A 121 14.01 15.76 -2.19
N GLU A 122 15.08 15.03 -1.90
CA GLU A 122 15.45 13.86 -2.69
C GLU A 122 14.34 12.82 -2.63
N ALA A 123 13.86 12.49 -1.43
CA ALA A 123 12.76 11.54 -1.24
C ALA A 123 11.50 11.96 -2.01
N GLN A 124 11.12 13.24 -1.93
CA GLN A 124 10.01 13.81 -2.70
C GLN A 124 10.18 13.62 -4.21
N THR A 125 11.39 13.77 -4.76
CA THR A 125 11.66 13.55 -6.19
C THR A 125 11.55 12.07 -6.61
N LEU A 126 11.65 11.15 -5.65
CA LEU A 126 11.45 9.72 -5.89
C LEU A 126 9.96 9.36 -5.98
N ILE A 127 9.09 10.02 -5.21
CA ILE A 127 7.64 9.74 -5.16
C ILE A 127 6.96 10.32 -6.40
N THR A 128 7.07 9.58 -7.50
CA THR A 128 6.35 9.85 -8.73
C THR A 128 5.83 8.55 -9.31
N ARG A 129 4.70 8.61 -10.02
CA ARG A 129 4.17 7.48 -10.77
C ARG A 129 5.22 6.86 -11.70
N GLN A 130 5.97 7.68 -12.45
CA GLN A 130 6.95 7.19 -13.42
C GLN A 130 8.10 6.42 -12.76
N ARG A 131 8.61 6.89 -11.62
CA ARG A 131 9.66 6.17 -10.89
C ARG A 131 9.13 4.89 -10.25
N PHE A 132 7.91 4.93 -9.71
CA PHE A 132 7.25 3.73 -9.19
C PHE A 132 7.06 2.67 -10.28
N GLU A 133 6.58 3.04 -11.48
CA GLU A 133 6.39 2.10 -12.58
C GLU A 133 7.71 1.44 -13.03
N ARG A 134 8.80 2.21 -13.13
CA ARG A 134 10.12 1.66 -13.45
C ARG A 134 10.61 0.71 -12.37
N TRP A 135 10.56 1.15 -11.11
CA TRP A 135 10.95 0.32 -9.97
C TRP A 135 10.09 -0.95 -9.86
N PHE A 136 8.80 -0.85 -10.17
CA PHE A 136 7.87 -1.97 -10.13
C PHE A 136 8.26 -3.08 -11.11
N ASP A 137 8.65 -2.72 -12.33
CA ASP A 137 9.08 -3.69 -13.35
C ASP A 137 10.34 -4.46 -12.89
N ASP A 138 11.30 -3.76 -12.28
CA ASP A 138 12.51 -4.37 -11.70
C ASP A 138 12.16 -5.26 -10.50
N TYR A 139 11.33 -4.76 -9.58
CA TYR A 139 10.89 -5.49 -8.40
C TYR A 139 10.14 -6.77 -8.78
N LYS A 140 9.17 -6.67 -9.68
CA LYS A 140 8.41 -7.81 -10.23
C LYS A 140 9.36 -8.85 -10.81
N SER A 141 10.30 -8.44 -11.65
CA SER A 141 11.29 -9.34 -12.25
C SER A 141 12.13 -10.05 -11.19
N GLY A 142 12.57 -9.31 -10.16
CA GLY A 142 13.27 -9.86 -9.00
C GLY A 142 12.46 -10.90 -8.23
N GLN A 143 11.18 -10.63 -7.96
CA GLN A 143 10.32 -11.59 -7.24
C GLN A 143 10.10 -12.88 -8.05
N VAL A 144 9.90 -12.78 -9.38
CA VAL A 144 9.78 -13.96 -10.24
C VAL A 144 11.07 -14.77 -10.26
N MET A 145 12.24 -14.13 -10.37
CA MET A 145 13.54 -14.81 -10.30
C MET A 145 13.77 -15.52 -8.94
N ASN A 146 13.22 -14.96 -7.86
CA ASN A 146 13.25 -15.57 -6.53
C ASN A 146 12.18 -16.67 -6.33
N GLY A 147 11.49 -17.09 -7.39
CA GLY A 147 10.53 -18.20 -7.38
C GLY A 147 9.11 -17.83 -6.93
N ARG A 148 8.80 -16.53 -6.76
CA ARG A 148 7.47 -16.06 -6.37
C ARG A 148 6.58 -15.89 -7.59
N MET A 149 6.04 -17.01 -8.06
CA MET A 149 5.25 -17.08 -9.29
C MET A 149 3.94 -16.27 -9.23
N GLU A 150 3.44 -15.92 -8.04
CA GLU A 150 2.30 -15.00 -7.90
C GLU A 150 2.58 -13.61 -8.51
N TRP A 151 3.85 -13.27 -8.78
CA TRP A 151 4.25 -12.04 -9.46
C TRP A 151 4.26 -12.14 -10.98
N ALA A 152 4.27 -13.34 -11.57
CA ALA A 152 4.42 -13.52 -13.02
C ALA A 152 3.28 -12.82 -13.80
N ASP A 153 2.04 -13.01 -13.32
CA ASP A 153 0.82 -12.54 -13.96
C ASP A 153 0.34 -11.16 -13.45
N VAL A 154 1.11 -10.51 -12.56
CA VAL A 154 0.75 -9.19 -12.06
C VAL A 154 0.91 -8.20 -13.20
N GLY A 155 -0.21 -7.67 -13.70
CA GLY A 155 -0.20 -6.65 -14.74
C GLY A 155 0.67 -5.45 -14.33
N THR A 156 1.29 -4.80 -15.31
CA THR A 156 1.93 -3.50 -15.05
C THR A 156 0.85 -2.52 -14.58
N THR A 157 1.22 -1.62 -13.67
CA THR A 157 0.35 -0.62 -13.03
C THR A 157 -0.68 -0.06 -14.02
N PRO A 158 -1.98 0.07 -13.66
CA PRO A 158 -3.02 0.33 -14.64
C PRO A 158 -2.87 1.73 -15.27
N ALA A 159 -2.26 1.80 -16.46
CA ALA A 159 -2.46 2.83 -17.47
C ALA A 159 -1.99 2.46 -18.89
N LYS A 160 -1.62 1.21 -19.19
CA LYS A 160 -1.33 0.83 -20.58
C LYS A 160 -2.54 0.30 -21.36
N SER A 161 -3.73 0.20 -20.76
CA SER A 161 -4.90 -0.40 -21.43
C SER A 161 -5.94 0.58 -21.98
N ASP A 162 -5.83 1.90 -21.75
CA ASP A 162 -6.81 2.89 -22.24
C ASP A 162 -6.17 3.99 -23.10
N ALA A 163 -5.18 3.61 -23.91
CA ALA A 163 -4.69 4.42 -25.03
C ALA A 163 -4.92 3.66 -26.33
N HIS A 164 -6.18 3.37 -26.63
CA HIS A 164 -6.62 3.13 -28.00
C HIS A 164 -7.86 3.97 -28.29
N LEU A 165 -7.78 4.66 -29.43
CA LEU A 165 -8.89 5.20 -30.20
C LEU A 165 -9.57 6.43 -29.60
N GLN A 166 -9.14 7.60 -30.08
CA GLN A 166 -10.07 8.64 -30.52
C GLN A 166 -9.39 9.54 -31.58
N ASN A 167 -9.85 9.32 -32.82
CA ASN A 167 -9.76 10.09 -34.06
C ASN A 167 -8.40 10.37 -34.71
#